data_AF-A0A087M3G5-F1
#
_entry.id   AF-A0A087M3G5-F1
#
_cell.length_a   1.000
_cell.length_b   1.000
_cell.length_c   1.000
_cell.angle_alpha   90.00
_cell.angle_beta   90.00
_cell.angle_gamma   90.00
#
_symmetry.space_group_name_H-M   'P 1'
#
loop_
_entity.id
_entity.type
_entity.pdbx_description
1 polymer ?
#
loop_
_entity_poly.entity_id
_entity_poly.type
_entity_poly.pdbx_seq_one_letter_code
_entity_poly.pdbx_strand_id
1 'polypeptide(L)'
;MTSPTFQMSADARLLMQHMSSATVGQTFTYKELGAVISRDVDGSSGPLRTALRRLLRDEGMVFGTLIGEGVKRLNDEEIVAEGGNAAEAIRRKANRSFERQMKADFSRLPRQTQAKFTAQVSVMASIAMMTTGKALERVAAAASPALKEMPVAATLAMFVGAPK
;
A
#
# COMPACT_ATOMS: atom_id res chain seq x y z
N MET A 1 -15.66 -31.25 -9.91
CA MET A 1 -15.80 -30.49 -8.65
C MET A 1 -16.01 -29.04 -9.01
N THR A 2 -17.18 -28.48 -8.74
CA THR A 2 -17.51 -27.08 -9.03
C THR A 2 -16.80 -26.20 -8.01
N SER A 3 -15.84 -25.38 -8.43
CA SER A 3 -15.13 -24.47 -7.54
C SER A 3 -16.13 -23.46 -6.93
N PRO A 4 -16.03 -23.13 -5.63
CA PRO A 4 -16.89 -22.14 -5.01
C PRO A 4 -16.71 -20.79 -5.71
N THR A 5 -17.83 -20.18 -6.15
CA THR A 5 -17.82 -18.85 -6.76
C THR A 5 -17.89 -17.81 -5.65
N PHE A 6 -16.76 -17.20 -5.31
CA PHE A 6 -16.73 -16.10 -4.35
C PHE A 6 -17.34 -14.85 -4.97
N GLN A 7 -18.54 -14.49 -4.52
CA GLN A 7 -19.24 -13.28 -4.95
C GLN A 7 -19.06 -12.14 -3.96
N MET A 8 -19.08 -10.92 -4.47
CA MET A 8 -19.05 -9.72 -3.65
C MET A 8 -20.35 -9.60 -2.84
N SER A 9 -20.23 -9.16 -1.58
CA SER A 9 -21.40 -8.93 -0.73
C SER A 9 -22.36 -7.90 -1.36
N ALA A 10 -23.64 -7.97 -1.00
CA ALA A 10 -24.63 -7.00 -1.44
C ALA A 10 -24.24 -5.57 -1.04
N ASP A 11 -23.83 -5.38 0.22
CA ASP A 11 -23.38 -4.09 0.76
C ASP A 11 -22.22 -3.49 -0.06
N ALA A 12 -21.21 -4.30 -0.40
CA ALA A 12 -20.07 -3.82 -1.19
C ALA A 12 -20.49 -3.46 -2.64
N ARG A 13 -21.48 -4.16 -3.22
CA ARG A 13 -22.05 -3.82 -4.53
C ARG A 13 -22.79 -2.48 -4.49
N LEU A 14 -23.61 -2.25 -3.47
CA LEU A 14 -24.34 -1.00 -3.31
C LEU A 14 -23.39 0.19 -3.13
N LEU A 15 -22.38 0.05 -2.28
CA LEU A 15 -21.36 1.08 -2.08
C LEU A 15 -20.57 1.36 -3.38
N MET A 16 -20.16 0.31 -4.09
CA MET A 16 -19.45 0.45 -5.37
C MET A 16 -20.32 1.20 -6.39
N GLN A 17 -21.58 0.80 -6.53
CA GLN A 17 -22.51 1.45 -7.46
C GLN A 17 -22.72 2.93 -7.11
N HIS A 18 -22.92 3.24 -5.83
CA HIS A 18 -23.07 4.63 -5.35
C HIS A 18 -21.84 5.49 -5.65
N MET A 19 -20.65 4.93 -5.52
CA MET A 19 -19.39 5.66 -5.68
C MET A 19 -18.83 5.66 -7.12
N SER A 20 -19.35 4.82 -8.02
CA SER A 20 -18.87 4.69 -9.41
C SER A 20 -19.01 5.97 -10.25
N SER A 21 -19.93 6.87 -9.88
CA SER A 21 -20.13 8.15 -10.55
C SER A 21 -19.43 9.32 -9.85
N ALA A 22 -18.53 9.06 -8.90
CA ALA A 22 -17.87 10.10 -8.13
C ALA A 22 -17.05 11.05 -9.02
N THR A 23 -17.05 12.35 -8.78
CA THR A 23 -16.11 13.28 -9.44
C THR A 23 -14.78 13.36 -8.68
N VAL A 24 -13.69 13.73 -9.35
CA VAL A 24 -12.39 13.92 -8.69
C VAL A 24 -12.52 15.00 -7.61
N GLY A 25 -12.02 14.72 -6.41
CA GLY A 25 -12.16 15.59 -5.24
C GLY A 25 -13.46 15.40 -4.47
N GLN A 26 -14.43 14.61 -4.97
CA GLN A 26 -15.67 14.34 -4.24
C GLN A 26 -15.40 13.50 -2.99
N THR A 27 -16.01 13.92 -1.89
CA THR A 27 -15.95 13.23 -0.59
C THR A 27 -17.27 12.55 -0.31
N PHE A 28 -17.21 11.30 0.14
CA PHE A 28 -18.32 10.54 0.69
C PHE A 28 -18.12 10.39 2.19
N THR A 29 -19.09 10.85 2.97
CA THR A 29 -19.01 10.74 4.43
C THR A 29 -19.35 9.33 4.90
N TYR A 30 -18.81 8.90 6.03
CA TYR A 30 -19.17 7.61 6.62
C TYR A 30 -20.68 7.48 6.91
N LYS A 31 -21.31 8.57 7.32
CA LYS A 31 -22.76 8.63 7.56
C LYS A 31 -23.56 8.40 6.27
N GLU A 32 -23.14 9.02 5.17
CA GLU A 32 -23.76 8.82 3.86
C GLU A 32 -23.61 7.38 3.38
N LEU A 33 -22.39 6.83 3.43
CA LEU A 33 -22.11 5.46 3.04
C LEU A 33 -22.89 4.46 3.91
N GLY A 34 -23.04 4.76 5.20
CA GLY A 34 -23.84 3.94 6.10
C GLY A 34 -25.33 3.96 5.77
N ALA A 35 -25.86 5.10 5.31
CA ALA A 35 -27.25 5.18 4.85
C ALA A 35 -27.50 4.32 3.61
N VAL A 36 -26.54 4.22 2.68
CA VAL A 36 -26.65 3.39 1.46
C VAL A 36 -26.86 1.92 1.78
N ILE A 37 -26.20 1.41 2.83
CA ILE A 37 -26.28 -0.01 3.23
C ILE A 37 -27.09 -0.25 4.50
N SER A 38 -27.72 0.79 5.06
CA SER A 38 -28.47 0.77 6.32
C SER A 38 -27.68 0.18 7.50
N ARG A 39 -26.38 0.48 7.58
CA ARG A 39 -25.45 0.00 8.62
C ARG A 39 -24.38 1.04 8.90
N ASP A 40 -23.81 1.04 10.10
CA ASP A 40 -22.67 1.89 10.38
C ASP A 40 -21.44 1.49 9.54
N VAL A 41 -20.80 2.49 8.95
CA VAL A 41 -19.60 2.34 8.13
C VAL A 41 -18.50 3.20 8.73
N ASP A 42 -17.30 2.65 8.81
CA ASP A 42 -16.09 3.38 9.17
C ASP A 42 -14.94 2.96 8.24
N GLY A 43 -13.74 3.50 8.47
CA GLY A 43 -12.55 3.17 7.68
C GLY A 43 -12.08 1.71 7.80
N SER A 44 -12.62 0.94 8.76
CA SER A 44 -12.32 -0.47 8.96
C SER A 44 -13.34 -1.41 8.28
N SER A 45 -14.48 -0.86 7.84
CA SER A 45 -15.59 -1.59 7.23
C SER A 45 -15.16 -2.48 6.05
N GLY A 46 -15.37 -3.79 6.20
CA GLY A 46 -15.05 -4.80 5.18
C GLY A 46 -15.73 -4.55 3.83
N PRO A 47 -17.05 -4.27 3.78
CA PRO A 47 -17.74 -3.91 2.54
C PRO A 47 -17.14 -2.68 1.84
N LEU A 48 -16.85 -1.60 2.58
CA LEU A 48 -16.26 -0.39 2.02
C LEU A 48 -14.88 -0.69 1.41
N ARG A 49 -14.00 -1.37 2.15
CA ARG A 49 -12.67 -1.76 1.63
C ARG A 49 -12.75 -2.62 0.37
N THR A 50 -13.78 -3.45 0.26
CA THR A 50 -14.00 -4.28 -0.93
C THR A 50 -14.45 -3.42 -2.10
N ALA A 51 -15.40 -2.50 -1.89
CA ALA A 51 -15.85 -1.56 -2.91
C ALA A 51 -14.69 -0.69 -3.43
N LEU A 52 -13.90 -0.08 -2.54
CA LEU A 52 -12.74 0.74 -2.92
C LEU A 52 -11.71 -0.02 -3.76
N ARG A 53 -11.41 -1.28 -3.40
CA ARG A 53 -10.50 -2.13 -4.20
C ARG A 53 -11.06 -2.45 -5.58
N ARG A 54 -12.38 -2.62 -5.70
CA ARG A 54 -13.04 -2.85 -6.98
C ARG A 54 -13.04 -1.60 -7.84
N LEU A 55 -13.37 -0.43 -7.29
CA LEU A 55 -13.30 0.85 -8.00
C LEU A 55 -11.89 1.14 -8.52
N LEU A 56 -10.86 0.83 -7.74
CA LEU A 56 -9.47 0.93 -8.20
C LEU A 56 -9.18 -0.01 -9.38
N ARG A 57 -9.55 -1.28 -9.25
CA ARG A 57 -9.20 -2.32 -10.23
C ARG A 57 -9.99 -2.21 -11.53
N ASP A 58 -11.29 -1.97 -11.41
CA ASP A 58 -12.25 -2.10 -12.50
C ASP A 58 -12.52 -0.73 -13.17
N GLU A 59 -12.45 0.38 -12.42
CA GLU A 59 -12.74 1.74 -12.91
C GLU A 59 -11.55 2.72 -12.82
N GLY A 60 -10.41 2.29 -12.27
CA GLY A 60 -9.22 3.14 -12.12
C GLY A 60 -9.38 4.29 -11.12
N MET A 61 -10.41 4.26 -10.27
CA MET A 61 -10.67 5.32 -9.30
C MET A 61 -9.91 5.09 -8.00
N VAL A 62 -9.06 6.05 -7.62
CA VAL A 62 -8.33 6.01 -6.35
C VAL A 62 -9.08 6.83 -5.31
N PHE A 63 -9.28 6.24 -4.13
CA PHE A 63 -9.88 6.91 -2.99
C PHE A 63 -8.92 6.91 -1.81
N GLY A 64 -8.75 8.07 -1.20
CA GLY A 64 -8.01 8.24 0.04
C GLY A 64 -8.96 8.40 1.22
N THR A 65 -8.50 8.01 2.41
CA THR A 65 -9.28 8.13 3.64
C THR A 65 -9.11 9.52 4.26
N LEU A 66 -10.21 10.18 4.55
CA LEU A 66 -10.27 11.35 5.43
C LEU A 66 -10.57 10.88 6.85
N ILE A 67 -9.63 11.10 7.76
CA ILE A 67 -9.68 10.57 9.12
C ILE A 67 -10.95 11.05 9.84
N GLY A 68 -11.78 10.11 10.29
CA GLY A 68 -13.01 10.39 11.03
C GLY A 68 -14.18 10.90 10.19
N GLU A 69 -13.96 11.26 8.92
CA GLU A 69 -14.98 11.88 8.08
C GLU A 69 -15.53 10.93 7.01
N GLY A 70 -14.65 10.27 6.27
CA GLY A 70 -15.05 9.46 5.14
C GLY A 70 -13.92 9.14 4.16
N VAL A 71 -14.27 9.08 2.88
CA VAL A 71 -13.34 8.79 1.78
C VAL A 71 -13.51 9.81 0.66
N LYS A 72 -12.41 10.18 0.02
CA LYS A 72 -12.37 11.18 -1.05
C LYS A 72 -11.76 10.57 -2.30
N ARG A 73 -12.36 10.83 -3.47
CA ARG A 73 -11.76 10.49 -4.76
C ARG A 73 -10.55 11.39 -4.98
N LEU A 74 -9.35 10.80 -5.06
CA LEU A 74 -8.09 11.54 -5.16
C LEU A 74 -7.86 12.07 -6.57
N ASN A 75 -7.17 13.21 -6.64
CA ASN A 75 -6.56 13.69 -7.88
C ASN A 75 -5.14 13.10 -8.07
N ASP A 76 -4.52 13.34 -9.22
CA ASP A 76 -3.22 12.75 -9.57
C ASP A 76 -2.09 13.17 -8.61
N GLU A 77 -2.08 14.43 -8.16
CA GLU A 77 -1.07 14.92 -7.22
C GLU A 77 -1.20 14.25 -5.84
N GLU A 78 -2.44 14.08 -5.38
CA GLU A 78 -2.77 13.39 -4.13
C GLU A 78 -2.41 11.91 -4.18
N ILE A 79 -2.61 11.25 -5.33
CA ILE A 79 -2.19 9.86 -5.55
C ILE A 79 -0.67 9.72 -5.42
N VAL A 80 0.11 10.65 -6.00
CA VAL A 80 1.57 10.65 -5.88
C VAL A 80 1.99 10.91 -4.43
N ALA A 81 1.36 11.87 -3.75
CA ALA A 81 1.64 12.17 -2.35
C ALA A 81 1.34 10.96 -1.43
N GLU A 82 0.25 10.23 -1.68
CA GLU A 82 -0.08 8.99 -0.97
C GLU A 82 1.02 7.93 -1.13
N GLY A 83 1.63 7.83 -2.31
CA GLY A 83 2.79 6.97 -2.56
C GLY A 83 3.97 7.25 -1.63
N GLY A 84 4.25 8.53 -1.34
CA GLY A 84 5.28 8.93 -0.37
C GLY A 84 4.96 8.47 1.06
N ASN A 85 3.70 8.65 1.49
CA ASN A 85 3.23 8.18 2.80
C ASN A 85 3.31 6.65 2.92
N ALA A 86 2.98 5.93 1.84
CA ALA A 86 3.09 4.47 1.79
C ALA A 86 4.55 4.00 1.95
N ALA A 87 5.51 4.68 1.29
CA ALA A 87 6.93 4.39 1.44
C ALA A 87 7.40 4.56 2.90
N GLU A 88 6.99 5.63 3.58
CA GLU A 88 7.29 5.80 5.01
C GLU A 88 6.69 4.69 5.87
N ALA A 89 5.44 4.31 5.64
CA ALA A 89 4.77 3.25 6.37
C ALA A 89 5.51 1.90 6.19
N ILE A 90 5.91 1.58 4.95
CA ILE A 90 6.72 0.40 4.62
C ILE A 90 8.05 0.44 5.36
N ARG A 91 8.78 1.57 5.32
CA ARG A 91 10.04 1.75 6.03
C ARG A 91 9.89 1.48 7.53
N ARG A 92 8.88 2.09 8.17
CA ARG A 92 8.61 1.91 9.61
C ARG A 92 8.26 0.46 9.92
N LYS A 93 7.50 -0.22 9.06
CA LYS A 93 7.16 -1.64 9.21
C LYS A 93 8.40 -2.53 9.06
N ALA A 94 9.24 -2.26 8.07
CA ALA A 94 10.49 -2.99 7.82
C ALA A 94 11.46 -2.86 9.01
N ASN A 95 11.69 -1.64 9.50
CA ASN A 95 12.51 -1.39 10.70
C ASN A 95 12.00 -2.13 11.93
N ARG A 96 10.70 -2.03 12.22
CA ARG A 96 10.11 -2.76 13.36
C ARG A 96 10.24 -4.28 13.21
N SER A 97 10.13 -4.80 11.99
CA SER A 97 10.32 -6.24 11.73
C SER A 97 11.76 -6.66 11.95
N PHE A 98 12.71 -5.88 11.44
CA PHE A 98 14.15 -6.07 11.64
C PHE A 98 14.52 -6.06 13.13
N GLU A 99 14.11 -5.02 13.87
CA GLU A 99 14.40 -4.88 15.30
C GLU A 99 13.84 -6.04 16.14
N ARG A 100 12.63 -6.51 15.81
CA ARG A 100 12.02 -7.65 16.50
C ARG A 100 12.78 -8.94 16.23
N GLN A 101 13.19 -9.18 14.99
CA GLN A 101 13.97 -10.37 14.66
C GLN A 101 15.31 -10.33 15.37
N MET A 102 16.03 -9.20 15.35
CA MET A 102 17.35 -9.05 15.99
C MET A 102 17.41 -9.39 17.48
N LYS A 103 16.27 -9.42 18.18
CA LYS A 103 16.20 -9.83 19.59
C LYS A 103 16.26 -11.34 19.80
N ALA A 104 16.11 -12.15 18.75
CA ALA A 104 16.24 -13.59 18.85
C ALA A 104 17.71 -14.00 19.05
N ASP A 105 17.95 -14.98 19.93
CA ASP A 105 19.30 -15.54 20.11
C ASP A 105 19.65 -16.44 18.91
N PHE A 106 20.37 -15.86 17.95
CA PHE A 106 20.74 -16.51 16.70
C PHE A 106 21.56 -17.80 16.91
N SER A 107 22.41 -17.83 17.94
CA SER A 107 23.31 -18.96 18.21
C SER A 107 22.57 -20.23 18.61
N ARG A 108 21.37 -20.07 19.19
CA ARG A 108 20.53 -21.18 19.66
C ARG A 108 19.53 -21.67 18.61
N LEU A 109 19.46 -21.04 17.44
CA LEU A 109 18.54 -21.41 16.38
C LEU A 109 19.05 -22.62 15.57
N PRO A 110 18.16 -23.50 15.09
CA PRO A 110 18.53 -24.51 14.09
C PRO A 110 19.05 -23.86 12.81
N ARG A 111 19.99 -24.51 12.10
CA ARG A 111 20.63 -23.97 10.89
C ARG A 111 19.65 -23.50 9.80
N GLN A 112 18.55 -24.23 9.61
CA GLN A 112 17.53 -23.84 8.64
C GLN A 112 16.81 -22.55 9.05
N THR A 113 16.57 -22.37 10.35
CA THR A 113 15.96 -21.15 10.90
C THR A 113 16.94 -19.97 10.89
N GLN A 114 18.23 -20.22 11.12
CA GLN A 114 19.29 -19.23 10.96
C GLN A 114 19.34 -18.68 9.52
N ALA A 115 19.29 -19.55 8.51
CA ALA A 115 19.24 -19.11 7.12
C ALA A 115 18.01 -18.24 6.81
N LYS A 116 16.83 -18.63 7.32
CA LYS A 116 15.59 -17.84 7.18
C LYS A 116 15.72 -16.47 7.88
N PHE A 117 16.28 -16.44 9.08
CA PHE A 117 16.55 -15.21 9.82
C PHE A 117 17.43 -14.27 9.00
N THR A 118 18.57 -14.74 8.51
CA THR A 118 19.51 -13.92 7.73
C THR A 118 18.82 -13.36 6.48
N ALA A 119 18.11 -14.20 5.72
CA ALA A 119 17.40 -13.76 4.53
C ALA A 119 16.34 -12.68 4.85
N GLN A 120 15.51 -12.89 5.87
CA GLN A 120 14.45 -11.96 6.26
C GLN A 120 15.03 -10.61 6.73
N VAL A 121 16.04 -10.66 7.60
CA VAL A 121 16.74 -9.49 8.12
C VAL A 121 17.36 -8.68 6.98
N SER A 122 18.09 -9.33 6.08
CA SER A 122 18.75 -8.67 4.96
C SER A 122 17.73 -7.97 4.06
N VAL A 123 16.64 -8.65 3.70
CA VAL A 123 15.58 -8.06 2.86
C VAL A 123 14.89 -6.88 3.57
N MET A 124 14.54 -7.02 4.85
CA MET A 124 13.90 -5.92 5.60
C MET A 124 14.83 -4.71 5.74
N ALA A 125 16.12 -4.93 5.98
CA ALA A 125 17.12 -3.86 6.06
C ALA A 125 17.27 -3.14 4.70
N SER A 126 17.33 -3.90 3.60
CA SER A 126 17.40 -3.33 2.24
C SER A 126 16.16 -2.51 1.91
N ILE A 127 14.95 -3.02 2.22
CA ILE A 127 13.70 -2.27 2.02
C ILE A 127 13.75 -0.95 2.82
N ALA A 128 14.13 -1.00 4.10
CA ALA A 128 14.19 0.19 4.93
C ALA A 128 15.22 1.23 4.42
N MET A 129 16.34 0.78 3.88
CA MET A 129 17.37 1.64 3.25
C MET A 129 16.83 2.33 1.98
N MET A 130 16.14 1.58 1.13
CA MET A 130 15.64 2.05 -0.17
C MET A 130 14.41 2.96 -0.06
N THR A 131 13.65 2.86 1.03
CA THR A 131 12.39 3.60 1.25
C THR A 131 12.56 4.91 2.04
N THR A 132 13.79 5.40 2.19
CA THR A 132 14.03 6.72 2.83
C THR A 132 13.69 7.86 1.88
N GLY A 133 13.29 9.03 2.40
CA GLY A 133 13.03 10.22 1.58
C GLY A 133 14.21 10.58 0.66
N LYS A 134 15.43 10.60 1.22
CA LYS A 134 16.67 10.83 0.46
C LYS A 134 16.91 9.79 -0.65
N ALA A 135 16.60 8.52 -0.39
CA ALA A 135 16.71 7.46 -1.38
C ALA A 135 15.73 7.68 -2.55
N LEU A 136 14.49 8.05 -2.24
CA LEU A 136 13.46 8.34 -3.24
C LEU A 136 13.81 9.59 -4.05
N GLU A 137 14.28 10.66 -3.41
CA GLU A 137 14.77 11.87 -4.09
C GLU A 137 15.91 11.55 -5.05
N ARG A 138 16.85 10.68 -4.64
CA ARG A 138 17.95 10.24 -5.50
C ARG A 138 17.44 9.49 -6.73
N VAL A 139 16.46 8.61 -6.57
CA VAL A 139 15.84 7.89 -7.70
C VAL A 139 15.07 8.86 -8.59
N ALA A 140 14.31 9.79 -8.01
CA ALA A 140 13.57 10.81 -8.75
C ALA A 140 14.51 11.70 -9.59
N ALA A 141 15.68 12.07 -9.05
CA ALA A 141 16.68 12.85 -9.77
C ALA A 141 17.30 12.12 -10.97
N ALA A 142 17.34 10.78 -10.93
CA ALA A 142 17.83 9.94 -12.03
C ALA A 142 16.71 9.50 -13.00
N ALA A 143 15.45 9.71 -12.63
CA ALA A 143 14.32 9.33 -13.45
C ALA A 143 14.15 10.32 -14.62
N SER A 144 13.87 9.78 -15.81
CA SER A 144 13.48 10.62 -16.94
C SER A 144 12.01 11.01 -16.80
N PRO A 145 11.62 12.29 -17.01
CA PRO A 145 10.22 12.72 -16.99
C PRO A 145 9.33 11.99 -18.01
N ALA A 146 9.93 11.41 -19.06
CA ALA A 146 9.21 10.67 -20.09
C ALA A 146 8.84 9.24 -19.67
N LEU A 147 9.42 8.72 -18.59
CA LEU A 147 9.21 7.35 -18.13
C LEU A 147 8.35 7.33 -16.87
N LYS A 148 7.27 6.54 -16.89
CA LYS A 148 6.40 6.33 -15.73
C LYS A 148 7.08 5.56 -14.59
N GLU A 149 8.06 4.72 -14.93
CA GLU A 149 8.87 3.96 -13.97
C GLU A 149 10.28 3.74 -14.52
N MET A 150 11.25 3.60 -13.61
CA MET A 150 12.62 3.20 -13.97
C MET A 150 12.74 1.66 -13.99
N PRO A 151 13.56 1.09 -14.87
CA PRO A 151 13.84 -0.34 -14.86
C PRO A 151 14.38 -0.80 -13.50
N VAL A 152 13.80 -1.87 -12.93
CA VAL A 152 14.12 -2.35 -11.58
C VAL A 152 15.62 -2.58 -11.38
N ALA A 153 16.31 -3.16 -12.37
CA ALA A 153 17.75 -3.39 -12.31
C ALA A 153 18.55 -2.08 -12.21
N ALA A 154 18.15 -1.05 -12.96
CA ALA A 154 18.78 0.27 -12.90
C ALA A 154 18.53 0.93 -11.53
N THR A 155 17.31 0.85 -11.02
CA THR A 155 16.96 1.35 -9.68
C THR A 155 17.81 0.66 -8.60
N LEU A 156 17.94 -0.67 -8.63
CA LEU A 156 18.75 -1.43 -7.67
C LEU A 156 20.24 -1.08 -7.75
N ALA A 157 20.78 -0.90 -8.96
CA ALA A 157 22.17 -0.51 -9.17
C ALA A 157 22.51 0.83 -8.52
N MET A 158 21.54 1.72 -8.30
CA MET A 158 21.78 2.96 -7.55
C MET A 158 22.09 2.68 -6.08
N PHE A 159 21.51 1.63 -5.48
CA PHE A 159 21.63 1.34 -4.04
C PHE A 159 22.80 0.42 -3.69
N VAL A 160 23.24 -0.39 -4.64
CA VAL A 160 24.48 -1.16 -4.53
C VAL A 160 25.59 -0.19 -4.95
N GLY A 161 26.41 0.28 -4.00
CA GLY A 161 27.59 1.07 -4.35
C GLY A 161 28.36 0.39 -5.48
N ALA A 162 28.92 1.17 -6.42
CA ALA A 162 29.64 0.63 -7.58
C ALA A 162 30.56 -0.52 -7.11
N PRO A 163 30.56 -1.69 -7.80
CA PRO A 163 31.46 -2.76 -7.43
C PRO A 163 32.87 -2.17 -7.40
N LYS A 164 33.52 -2.26 -6.24
CA LYS A 164 34.95 -1.98 -6.13
C LYS A 164 35.73 -3.06 -6.85
#